data_AF-A0A3D6B1U0-F1
#
_entry.id   AF-A0A3D6B1U0-F1
#
_cell.length_a   1.000
_cell.length_b   1.000
_cell.length_c   1.000
_cell.angle_alpha   90.00
_cell.angle_beta   90.00
_cell.angle_gamma   90.00
#
_symmetry.space_group_name_H-M   'P 1'
#
loop_
_entity.id
_entity.type
_entity.pdbx_description
1 polymer ?
#
loop_
_entity_poly.entity_id
_entity_poly.type
_entity_poly.pdbx_seq_one_letter_code
_entity_poly.pdbx_strand_id
1 'polypeptide(L)'
;MKAYKKLIVCALLPLTSCNGWLREDGPMTNRVGDFFTSAQTAIQVVNAAYVPLMWEYQGTYYSEFFIGDIMSDDALKGGQNTSDMSAAYDLENFKTISNNEIALQYYRAQYQGIARTNLAIEQIPVMEDRDGTFTDELRSRLLGEAHFLRAYYYFKLVRLYGDIPIVESPIYNSDEWRQPRSSVEKVYEVIFSDLKQAESSLILKSEYAPEELGRVTKGAAQAMLLKAYLYYGDYCKRTGNDDADSYYKEAAQWGQTFMKEQASEYSLCSNYADNFTLEGENGSDSVFEVQYMSEGTPDYGEGNGFSRGTFTTILIRSRSQWFNVSGWGFNHPTQNLYDEFEDND
;
A
#
# COMPACT_ATOMS: atom_id res chain seq x y z
N MET A 1 -6.50 87.17 -46.82
CA MET A 1 -5.76 85.93 -46.48
C MET A 1 -6.65 85.09 -45.58
N LYS A 2 -7.19 83.97 -46.08
CA LYS A 2 -8.10 83.09 -45.34
C LYS A 2 -7.28 82.00 -44.67
N ALA A 3 -7.29 81.94 -43.34
CA ALA A 3 -6.59 80.93 -42.56
C ALA A 3 -7.41 79.63 -42.51
N TYR A 4 -6.84 78.54 -43.01
CA TYR A 4 -7.42 77.21 -42.92
C TYR A 4 -7.11 76.59 -41.56
N LYS A 5 -8.12 76.40 -40.71
CA LYS A 5 -8.02 75.56 -39.50
C LYS A 5 -8.13 74.09 -39.93
N LYS A 6 -7.05 73.32 -39.78
CA LYS A 6 -7.08 71.85 -39.95
C LYS A 6 -7.79 71.24 -38.74
N LEU A 7 -8.90 70.57 -38.97
CA LEU A 7 -9.61 69.75 -37.98
C LEU A 7 -8.90 68.39 -37.92
N ILE A 8 -8.28 68.06 -36.79
CA ILE A 8 -7.75 66.71 -36.53
C ILE A 8 -8.90 65.92 -35.89
N VAL A 9 -9.46 64.98 -36.64
CA VAL A 9 -10.44 64.02 -36.12
C VAL A 9 -9.64 62.84 -35.56
N CYS A 10 -9.50 62.79 -34.23
CA CYS A 10 -9.01 61.60 -33.54
C CYS A 10 -10.11 60.54 -33.54
N ALA A 11 -9.95 59.51 -34.37
CA ALA A 11 -10.76 58.31 -34.32
C ALA A 11 -10.45 57.53 -33.02
N LEU A 12 -11.38 57.57 -32.07
CA LEU A 12 -11.38 56.70 -30.89
C LEU A 12 -11.76 55.28 -31.33
N LEU A 13 -10.75 54.42 -31.52
CA LEU A 13 -10.93 52.99 -31.65
C LEU A 13 -11.25 52.40 -30.26
N PRO A 14 -12.39 51.71 -30.06
CA PRO A 14 -12.63 50.99 -28.82
C PRO A 14 -11.63 49.84 -28.72
N LEU A 15 -10.78 49.89 -27.69
CA LEU A 15 -9.92 48.77 -27.29
C LEU A 15 -10.79 47.66 -26.70
N THR A 16 -11.39 46.82 -27.54
CA THR A 16 -11.99 45.57 -27.12
C THR A 16 -10.85 44.59 -26.80
N SER A 17 -10.53 44.47 -25.52
CA SER A 17 -9.61 43.45 -25.00
C SER A 17 -10.25 42.06 -25.21
N CYS A 18 -9.81 41.36 -26.25
CA CYS A 18 -10.11 39.94 -26.44
C CYS A 18 -9.26 39.09 -25.48
N ASN A 19 -9.61 39.08 -24.19
CA ASN A 19 -8.96 38.22 -23.18
C ASN A 19 -9.46 36.75 -23.19
N GLY A 20 -10.33 36.37 -24.13
CA GLY A 20 -10.84 34.99 -24.24
C GLY A 20 -9.82 33.99 -24.79
N TRP A 21 -8.84 34.44 -25.57
CA TRP A 21 -7.83 33.59 -26.21
C TRP A 21 -6.80 33.02 -25.21
N LEU A 22 -6.55 33.73 -24.09
CA LEU A 22 -5.70 33.26 -23.00
C LEU A 22 -6.43 32.37 -21.99
N ARG A 23 -7.71 32.07 -22.24
CA ARG A 23 -8.54 31.15 -21.44
C ARG A 23 -8.92 29.89 -22.20
N GLU A 24 -8.36 29.66 -23.39
CA GLU A 24 -8.42 28.32 -23.97
C GLU A 24 -7.58 27.41 -23.10
N ASP A 25 -8.24 26.44 -22.48
CA ASP A 25 -7.56 25.30 -21.88
C ASP A 25 -6.65 24.71 -22.97
N GLY A 26 -5.35 24.60 -22.67
CA GLY A 26 -4.40 24.04 -23.62
C GLY A 26 -4.89 22.69 -24.13
N PRO A 27 -4.67 22.35 -25.42
CA PRO A 27 -5.09 21.07 -25.95
C PRO A 27 -4.53 19.95 -25.06
N MET A 28 -5.42 19.10 -24.53
CA MET A 28 -5.09 17.95 -23.68
C MET A 28 -4.76 18.25 -22.21
N THR A 29 -5.57 19.08 -21.54
CA THR A 29 -5.57 19.13 -20.07
C THR A 29 -6.68 18.21 -19.54
N ASN A 30 -6.35 16.94 -19.25
CA ASN A 30 -7.26 16.09 -18.48
C ASN A 30 -7.34 16.67 -17.06
N ARG A 31 -8.43 17.32 -16.69
CA ARG A 31 -8.63 17.77 -15.31
C ARG A 31 -9.04 16.56 -14.46
N VAL A 32 -8.80 16.64 -13.15
CA VAL A 32 -9.22 15.61 -12.19
C VAL A 32 -10.71 15.27 -12.39
N GLY A 33 -11.57 16.29 -12.49
CA GLY A 33 -13.01 16.11 -12.70
C GLY A 33 -13.41 15.46 -14.04
N ASP A 34 -12.53 15.46 -15.05
CA ASP A 34 -12.79 14.80 -16.33
C ASP A 34 -12.51 13.28 -16.27
N PHE A 35 -11.67 12.86 -15.32
CA PHE A 35 -11.28 11.46 -15.14
C PHE A 35 -12.33 10.67 -14.32
N PHE A 36 -12.82 11.26 -13.23
CA PHE A 36 -13.74 10.65 -12.26
C PHE A 36 -15.21 10.62 -12.72
N THR A 37 -15.47 9.97 -13.86
CA THR A 37 -16.77 10.03 -14.55
C THR A 37 -17.47 8.68 -14.74
N SER A 38 -16.85 7.57 -14.35
CA SER A 38 -17.39 6.22 -14.53
C SER A 38 -17.01 5.28 -13.38
N ALA A 39 -17.79 4.21 -13.18
CA ALA A 39 -17.45 3.13 -12.23
C ALA A 39 -16.07 2.52 -12.54
N GLN A 40 -15.75 2.38 -13.84
CA GLN A 40 -14.46 1.85 -14.28
C GLN A 40 -13.29 2.72 -13.81
N THR A 41 -13.44 4.05 -13.83
CA THR A 41 -12.43 4.96 -13.28
C THR A 41 -12.26 4.73 -11.78
N ALA A 42 -13.36 4.60 -11.01
CA ALA A 42 -13.28 4.35 -9.57
C ALA A 42 -12.50 3.05 -9.26
N ILE A 43 -12.81 1.98 -10.01
CA ILE A 43 -12.09 0.70 -9.92
C ILE A 43 -10.59 0.90 -10.23
N GLN A 44 -10.24 1.62 -11.29
CA GLN A 44 -8.85 1.86 -11.66
C GLN A 44 -8.08 2.66 -10.59
N VAL A 45 -8.72 3.62 -9.94
CA VAL A 45 -8.10 4.43 -8.89
C VAL A 45 -7.82 3.59 -7.65
N VAL A 46 -8.76 2.72 -7.26
CA VAL A 46 -8.53 1.76 -6.17
C VAL A 46 -7.47 0.73 -6.56
N ASN A 47 -7.49 0.19 -7.78
CA ASN A 47 -6.45 -0.72 -8.28
C ASN A 47 -5.06 -0.08 -8.23
N ALA A 48 -4.95 1.21 -8.55
CA ALA A 48 -3.69 1.93 -8.44
C ALA A 48 -3.18 1.96 -6.99
N ALA A 49 -4.07 2.00 -6.00
CA ALA A 49 -3.70 1.94 -4.59
C ALA A 49 -3.16 0.57 -4.15
N TYR A 50 -3.45 -0.54 -4.85
CA TYR A 50 -2.84 -1.85 -4.58
C TYR A 50 -1.41 -1.97 -5.12
N VAL A 51 -1.11 -1.30 -6.24
CA VAL A 51 0.16 -1.47 -6.97
C VAL A 51 1.43 -1.33 -6.09
N PRO A 52 1.53 -0.39 -5.13
CA PRO A 52 2.72 -0.30 -4.28
C PRO A 52 2.98 -1.52 -3.40
N LEU A 53 1.99 -2.40 -3.19
CA LEU A 53 2.18 -3.66 -2.47
C LEU A 53 3.06 -4.65 -3.25
N MET A 54 3.06 -4.57 -4.58
CA MET A 54 3.76 -5.50 -5.47
C MET A 54 5.20 -5.09 -5.77
N TRP A 55 5.63 -3.91 -5.32
CA TRP A 55 7.01 -3.49 -5.54
C TRP A 55 7.93 -4.32 -4.65
N GLU A 56 9.07 -4.78 -5.18
CA GLU A 56 9.98 -5.66 -4.43
C GLU A 56 11.46 -5.41 -4.70
N TYR A 57 11.83 -4.42 -5.54
CA TYR A 57 13.24 -4.22 -5.87
C TYR A 57 13.68 -2.76 -6.06
N GLN A 58 14.84 -2.43 -5.49
CA GLN A 58 15.58 -1.17 -5.64
C GLN A 58 14.78 0.13 -5.49
N GLY A 59 14.77 0.98 -6.52
CA GLY A 59 14.31 2.37 -6.48
C GLY A 59 12.82 2.55 -6.24
N THR A 60 12.06 1.45 -6.12
CA THR A 60 10.64 1.44 -5.74
C THR A 60 10.45 0.99 -4.29
N TYR A 61 10.89 -0.22 -3.96
CA TYR A 61 10.72 -0.89 -2.68
C TYR A 61 11.68 -2.08 -2.54
N TYR A 62 11.78 -2.69 -1.36
CA TYR A 62 12.53 -3.93 -1.15
C TYR A 62 11.65 -4.96 -0.45
N SER A 63 11.72 -6.24 -0.85
CA SER A 63 11.01 -7.34 -0.21
C SER A 63 11.03 -7.28 1.32
N GLU A 64 9.91 -7.59 1.97
CA GLU A 64 9.75 -7.38 3.42
C GLU A 64 10.75 -8.15 4.29
N PHE A 65 11.33 -9.24 3.79
CA PHE A 65 12.36 -9.99 4.52
C PHE A 65 13.59 -9.12 4.88
N PHE A 66 13.89 -8.06 4.11
CA PHE A 66 15.02 -7.17 4.38
C PHE A 66 14.89 -6.36 5.67
N ILE A 67 13.66 -6.14 6.16
CA ILE A 67 13.40 -5.39 7.39
C ILE A 67 12.63 -6.22 8.45
N GLY A 68 12.37 -7.49 8.12
CA GLY A 68 11.72 -8.47 8.99
C GLY A 68 12.73 -9.56 9.32
N ASP A 69 12.73 -10.62 8.52
CA ASP A 69 13.46 -11.87 8.74
C ASP A 69 14.97 -11.70 8.99
N ILE A 70 15.67 -10.86 8.19
CA ILE A 70 17.12 -10.66 8.41
C ILE A 70 17.44 -9.78 9.61
N MET A 71 16.43 -9.12 10.18
CA MET A 71 16.53 -8.32 11.40
C MET A 71 15.98 -9.09 12.62
N SER A 72 15.50 -10.32 12.44
CA SER A 72 15.23 -11.27 13.52
C SER A 72 16.40 -12.24 13.66
N ASP A 73 16.21 -13.27 14.49
CA ASP A 73 17.07 -14.44 14.63
C ASP A 73 16.78 -15.55 13.61
N ASP A 74 15.77 -15.36 12.74
CA ASP A 74 15.32 -16.36 11.76
C ASP A 74 16.28 -16.52 10.59
N ALA A 75 16.84 -15.42 10.09
CA ALA A 75 17.68 -15.44 8.90
C ALA A 75 18.92 -14.54 8.98
N LEU A 76 19.97 -14.96 8.27
CA LEU A 76 21.08 -14.10 7.88
C LEU A 76 20.77 -13.45 6.53
N LYS A 77 21.32 -12.25 6.30
CA LYS A 77 21.22 -11.51 5.04
C LYS A 77 21.53 -12.39 3.83
N GLY A 78 22.57 -13.23 3.92
CA GLY A 78 23.07 -13.99 2.79
C GLY A 78 23.73 -13.09 1.74
N GLY A 79 23.48 -13.37 0.45
CA GLY A 79 24.09 -12.72 -0.70
C GLY A 79 25.46 -13.31 -1.05
N GLN A 80 26.15 -12.68 -2.00
CA GLN A 80 27.48 -13.12 -2.44
C GLN A 80 28.56 -12.92 -1.35
N ASN A 81 28.47 -11.83 -0.61
CA ASN A 81 29.37 -11.45 0.49
C ASN A 81 28.74 -10.32 1.32
N THR A 82 29.46 -9.79 2.31
CA THR A 82 28.99 -8.70 3.18
C THR A 82 28.80 -7.36 2.46
N SER A 83 29.52 -7.12 1.37
CA SER A 83 29.40 -5.90 0.55
C SER A 83 28.28 -5.96 -0.47
N ASP A 84 27.74 -7.16 -0.75
CA ASP A 84 26.59 -7.37 -1.62
C ASP A 84 25.31 -6.88 -0.91
N MET A 85 24.80 -5.73 -1.33
CA MET A 85 23.76 -4.94 -0.64
C MET A 85 24.16 -4.56 0.79
N SER A 86 25.19 -3.74 0.95
CA SER A 86 25.69 -3.30 2.27
C SER A 86 24.61 -2.64 3.14
N ALA A 87 23.61 -1.99 2.54
CA ALA A 87 22.48 -1.42 3.28
C ALA A 87 21.65 -2.48 4.03
N ALA A 88 21.51 -3.69 3.48
CA ALA A 88 20.87 -4.82 4.14
C ALA A 88 21.75 -5.39 5.26
N TYR A 89 23.07 -5.38 5.07
CA TYR A 89 24.02 -5.80 6.10
C TYR A 89 23.99 -4.86 7.32
N ASP A 90 23.86 -3.56 7.07
CA ASP A 90 23.70 -2.57 8.15
C ASP A 90 22.40 -2.79 8.94
N LEU A 91 21.31 -3.20 8.27
CA LEU A 91 20.03 -3.56 8.91
C LEU A 91 20.17 -4.80 9.79
N GLU A 92 20.68 -5.90 9.24
CA GLU A 92 20.96 -7.17 9.96
C GLU A 92 21.78 -6.94 11.24
N ASN A 93 22.76 -6.03 11.17
CA ASN A 93 23.69 -5.79 12.28
C ASN A 93 23.29 -4.61 13.18
N PHE A 94 22.09 -4.04 13.00
CA PHE A 94 21.59 -2.87 13.74
C PHE A 94 22.58 -1.68 13.73
N LYS A 95 23.27 -1.47 12.60
CA LYS A 95 24.23 -0.37 12.36
C LYS A 95 23.71 0.67 11.38
N THR A 96 22.43 0.57 11.02
CA THR A 96 21.74 1.48 10.10
C THR A 96 21.88 2.94 10.52
N ILE A 97 22.17 3.79 9.55
CA ILE A 97 22.17 5.25 9.68
C ILE A 97 21.08 5.87 8.78
N SER A 98 20.85 7.18 8.93
CA SER A 98 19.71 7.87 8.32
C SER A 98 19.69 7.90 6.78
N ASN A 99 20.79 7.53 6.10
CA ASN A 99 20.86 7.48 4.64
C ASN A 99 20.71 6.06 4.07
N ASN A 100 20.26 5.08 4.88
CA ASN A 100 20.02 3.72 4.42
C ASN A 100 18.91 3.69 3.36
N GLU A 101 19.25 3.18 2.17
CA GLU A 101 18.36 3.20 1.01
C GLU A 101 17.14 2.30 1.17
N ILE A 102 17.29 1.15 1.85
CA ILE A 102 16.20 0.18 2.04
C ILE A 102 15.12 0.80 2.93
N ALA A 103 15.53 1.41 4.05
CA ALA A 103 14.62 2.17 4.91
C ALA A 103 13.94 3.31 4.12
N LEU A 104 14.72 4.11 3.36
CA LEU A 104 14.16 5.22 2.59
C LEU A 104 13.10 4.77 1.57
N GLN A 105 13.34 3.69 0.83
CA GLN A 105 12.39 3.20 -0.16
C GLN A 105 11.18 2.53 0.48
N TYR A 106 11.36 1.82 1.60
CA TYR A 106 10.24 1.34 2.40
C TYR A 106 9.37 2.50 2.91
N TYR A 107 9.96 3.61 3.33
CA TYR A 107 9.17 4.78 3.72
C TYR A 107 8.38 5.35 2.53
N ARG A 108 9.06 5.53 1.38
CA ARG A 108 8.47 6.16 0.19
C ARG A 108 7.33 5.34 -0.42
N ALA A 109 7.48 4.02 -0.54
CA ALA A 109 6.44 3.20 -1.16
C ALA A 109 5.11 3.25 -0.38
N GLN A 110 5.18 3.31 0.95
CA GLN A 110 4.01 3.32 1.81
C GLN A 110 3.28 4.65 1.69
N TYR A 111 4.01 5.78 1.66
CA TYR A 111 3.39 7.08 1.41
C TYR A 111 2.86 7.24 -0.03
N GLN A 112 3.45 6.55 -1.00
CA GLN A 112 2.87 6.47 -2.36
C GLN A 112 1.54 5.68 -2.34
N GLY A 113 1.46 4.59 -1.59
CA GLY A 113 0.21 3.88 -1.33
C GLY A 113 -0.84 4.77 -0.66
N ILE A 114 -0.47 5.43 0.44
CA ILE A 114 -1.34 6.37 1.17
C ILE A 114 -1.86 7.47 0.25
N ALA A 115 -1.00 8.09 -0.57
CA ALA A 115 -1.42 9.14 -1.50
C ALA A 115 -2.49 8.66 -2.49
N ARG A 116 -2.36 7.42 -3.01
CA ARG A 116 -3.35 6.82 -3.92
C ARG A 116 -4.66 6.49 -3.21
N THR A 117 -4.60 5.98 -1.98
CA THR A 117 -5.81 5.74 -1.17
C THR A 117 -6.54 7.04 -0.83
N ASN A 118 -5.81 8.11 -0.50
CA ASN A 118 -6.42 9.41 -0.20
C ASN A 118 -7.16 9.97 -1.41
N LEU A 119 -6.60 9.81 -2.62
CA LEU A 119 -7.29 10.21 -3.84
C LEU A 119 -8.59 9.42 -4.04
N ALA A 120 -8.58 8.10 -3.81
CA ALA A 120 -9.77 7.26 -3.89
C ALA A 120 -10.84 7.71 -2.87
N ILE A 121 -10.45 7.87 -1.60
CA ILE A 121 -11.33 8.25 -0.49
C ILE A 121 -11.94 9.64 -0.71
N GLU A 122 -11.20 10.58 -1.29
CA GLU A 122 -11.72 11.92 -1.56
C GLU A 122 -12.66 11.97 -2.78
N GLN A 123 -12.31 11.27 -3.86
CA GLN A 123 -12.99 11.46 -5.15
C GLN A 123 -14.19 10.53 -5.33
N ILE A 124 -14.11 9.27 -4.88
CA ILE A 124 -15.20 8.29 -5.04
C ILE A 124 -16.55 8.77 -4.45
N PRO A 125 -16.61 9.39 -3.26
CA PRO A 125 -17.88 9.83 -2.69
C PRO A 125 -18.59 10.91 -3.52
N VAL A 126 -17.83 11.75 -4.23
CA VAL A 126 -18.36 12.88 -5.01
C VAL A 126 -18.56 12.55 -6.50
N MET A 127 -18.23 11.33 -6.93
CA MET A 127 -18.45 10.87 -8.31
C MET A 127 -19.95 10.76 -8.63
N GLU A 128 -20.32 11.32 -9.78
CA GLU A 128 -21.65 11.15 -10.36
C GLU A 128 -21.75 9.80 -11.08
N ASP A 129 -22.84 9.07 -10.85
CA ASP A 129 -23.17 7.89 -11.64
C ASP A 129 -23.82 8.31 -12.97
N ARG A 130 -23.01 8.36 -14.04
CA ARG A 130 -23.44 8.89 -15.34
C ARG A 130 -24.08 7.84 -16.26
N ASP A 131 -23.74 6.58 -16.06
CA ASP A 131 -24.16 5.46 -16.92
C ASP A 131 -24.96 4.38 -16.17
N GLY A 132 -25.22 4.55 -14.87
CA GLY A 132 -26.00 3.63 -14.05
C GLY A 132 -25.18 2.42 -13.57
N THR A 133 -23.86 2.42 -13.78
CA THR A 133 -22.99 1.28 -13.44
C THR A 133 -22.34 1.44 -12.08
N PHE A 134 -22.37 2.63 -11.48
CA PHE A 134 -21.70 2.89 -10.20
C PHE A 134 -22.64 2.75 -9.01
N THR A 135 -23.04 1.51 -8.70
CA THR A 135 -23.97 1.21 -7.61
C THR A 135 -23.41 1.61 -6.24
N ASP A 136 -24.31 1.82 -5.28
CA ASP A 136 -23.92 2.17 -3.90
C ASP A 136 -23.11 1.03 -3.25
N GLU A 137 -23.39 -0.23 -3.58
CA GLU A 137 -22.63 -1.38 -3.12
C GLU A 137 -21.20 -1.36 -3.64
N LEU A 138 -21.01 -1.11 -4.95
CA LEU A 138 -19.68 -0.99 -5.54
C LEU A 138 -18.94 0.22 -4.95
N ARG A 139 -19.61 1.35 -4.78
CA ARG A 139 -19.04 2.56 -4.16
C ARG A 139 -18.56 2.28 -2.73
N SER A 140 -19.40 1.66 -1.92
CA SER A 140 -19.08 1.27 -0.55
C SER A 140 -17.88 0.31 -0.54
N ARG A 141 -17.93 -0.76 -1.35
CA ARG A 141 -16.84 -1.74 -1.44
C ARG A 141 -15.50 -1.09 -1.78
N LEU A 142 -15.46 -0.25 -2.82
CA LEU A 142 -14.26 0.43 -3.27
C LEU A 142 -13.68 1.39 -2.21
N LEU A 143 -14.53 2.09 -1.46
CA LEU A 143 -14.10 2.89 -0.32
C LEU A 143 -13.55 2.01 0.80
N GLY A 144 -14.20 0.89 1.09
CA GLY A 144 -13.72 -0.09 2.06
C GLY A 144 -12.33 -0.63 1.73
N GLU A 145 -12.08 -0.97 0.46
CA GLU A 145 -10.76 -1.36 -0.05
C GLU A 145 -9.73 -0.24 0.17
N ALA A 146 -10.06 1.00 -0.17
CA ALA A 146 -9.16 2.14 0.00
C ALA A 146 -8.81 2.41 1.47
N HIS A 147 -9.79 2.35 2.38
CA HIS A 147 -9.56 2.49 3.81
C HIS A 147 -8.68 1.37 4.36
N PHE A 148 -8.94 0.10 3.99
CA PHE A 148 -8.10 -1.02 4.41
C PHE A 148 -6.65 -0.82 3.98
N LEU A 149 -6.43 -0.48 2.71
CA LEU A 149 -5.08 -0.28 2.17
C LEU A 149 -4.36 0.86 2.89
N ARG A 150 -5.05 1.97 3.18
CA ARG A 150 -4.47 3.10 3.91
C ARG A 150 -4.03 2.69 5.32
N ALA A 151 -4.89 1.97 6.04
CA ALA A 151 -4.56 1.41 7.34
C ALA A 151 -3.38 0.43 7.26
N TYR A 152 -3.33 -0.43 6.24
CA TYR A 152 -2.25 -1.38 6.02
C TYR A 152 -0.90 -0.67 5.80
N TYR A 153 -0.88 0.40 4.99
CA TYR A 153 0.33 1.21 4.78
C TYR A 153 0.79 1.93 6.05
N TYR A 154 -0.13 2.52 6.82
CA TYR A 154 0.21 3.11 8.11
C TYR A 154 0.72 2.08 9.12
N PHE A 155 0.10 0.90 9.17
CA PHE A 155 0.53 -0.20 10.03
C PHE A 155 1.94 -0.70 9.69
N LYS A 156 2.30 -0.70 8.40
CA LYS A 156 3.67 -0.98 7.94
C LYS A 156 4.65 0.10 8.40
N LEU A 157 4.30 1.38 8.25
CA LEU A 157 5.17 2.48 8.66
C LEU A 157 5.37 2.56 10.18
N VAL A 158 4.30 2.51 10.98
CA VAL A 158 4.37 2.74 12.43
C VAL A 158 5.22 1.70 13.15
N ARG A 159 5.22 0.44 12.67
CA ARG A 159 6.02 -0.65 13.24
C ARG A 159 7.52 -0.45 13.05
N LEU A 160 7.94 0.20 11.96
CA LEU A 160 9.34 0.42 11.66
C LEU A 160 9.84 1.78 12.18
N TYR A 161 9.00 2.81 12.14
CA TYR A 161 9.42 4.20 12.40
C TYR A 161 8.88 4.81 13.70
N GLY A 162 7.91 4.17 14.36
CA GLY A 162 7.18 4.76 15.47
C GLY A 162 6.36 5.96 14.99
N ASP A 163 6.61 7.13 15.58
CA ASP A 163 5.94 8.38 15.20
C ASP A 163 6.13 8.69 13.71
N ILE A 164 5.07 9.04 12.99
CA ILE A 164 5.13 9.33 11.55
C ILE A 164 4.11 10.39 11.17
N PRO A 165 4.32 11.15 10.07
CA PRO A 165 3.31 12.10 9.59
C PRO A 165 2.01 11.42 9.17
N ILE A 166 0.88 11.98 9.60
CA ILE A 166 -0.46 11.57 9.15
C ILE A 166 -0.86 12.47 7.99
N VAL A 167 -1.21 11.84 6.86
CA VAL A 167 -1.66 12.46 5.62
C VAL A 167 -2.97 11.79 5.22
N GLU A 168 -4.11 12.43 5.47
CA GLU A 168 -5.45 11.87 5.23
C GLU A 168 -6.16 12.45 4.01
N SER A 169 -5.55 13.44 3.35
CA SER A 169 -6.04 14.04 2.12
C SER A 169 -4.96 14.00 1.02
N PRO A 170 -5.33 14.14 -0.26
CA PRO A 170 -4.38 14.43 -1.32
C PRO A 170 -3.61 15.71 -1.02
N ILE A 171 -2.33 15.74 -1.42
CA ILE A 171 -1.46 16.92 -1.32
C ILE A 171 -1.51 17.64 -2.66
N TYR A 172 -2.08 18.85 -2.67
CA TYR A 172 -2.31 19.62 -3.88
C TYR A 172 -1.22 20.66 -4.16
N ASN A 173 -0.47 21.07 -3.14
CA ASN A 173 0.56 22.08 -3.26
C ASN A 173 1.75 21.87 -2.31
N SER A 174 2.80 22.67 -2.53
CA SER A 174 4.05 22.60 -1.79
C SER A 174 4.00 23.11 -0.35
N ASP A 175 2.86 23.59 0.14
CA ASP A 175 2.72 24.00 1.54
C ASP A 175 2.14 22.87 2.39
N GLU A 176 1.36 21.98 1.77
CA GLU A 176 0.72 20.82 2.39
C GLU A 176 1.66 19.62 2.63
N TRP A 177 2.85 19.55 2.01
CA TRP A 177 3.73 18.38 2.22
C TRP A 177 4.48 18.39 3.56
N ARG A 178 4.60 19.53 4.23
CA ARG A 178 5.36 19.66 5.49
C ARG A 178 4.53 19.27 6.69
N GLN A 179 4.16 18.01 6.76
CA GLN A 179 3.41 17.47 7.90
C GLN A 179 4.37 17.05 9.02
N PRO A 180 4.15 17.49 10.28
CA PRO A 180 4.94 17.04 11.42
C PRO A 180 4.68 15.55 11.69
N ARG A 181 5.61 14.90 12.39
CA ARG A 181 5.37 13.53 12.90
C ARG A 181 4.25 13.57 13.94
N SER A 182 3.30 12.66 13.81
CA SER A 182 2.26 12.39 14.82
C SER A 182 2.69 11.21 15.69
N SER A 183 2.18 11.15 16.93
CA SER A 183 2.50 10.06 17.85
C SER A 183 1.98 8.72 17.33
N VAL A 184 2.62 7.62 17.76
CA VAL A 184 2.14 6.24 17.50
C VAL A 184 0.65 6.09 17.81
N GLU A 185 0.17 6.62 18.94
CA GLU A 185 -1.26 6.61 19.32
C GLU A 185 -2.15 7.22 18.23
N LYS A 186 -1.82 8.43 17.73
CA LYS A 186 -2.60 9.08 16.68
C LYS A 186 -2.58 8.31 15.36
N VAL A 187 -1.49 7.62 15.06
CA VAL A 187 -1.42 6.77 13.87
C VAL A 187 -2.32 5.55 14.03
N TYR A 188 -2.34 4.92 15.21
CA TYR A 188 -3.23 3.80 15.49
C TYR A 188 -4.71 4.20 15.53
N GLU A 189 -5.07 5.41 15.97
CA GLU A 189 -6.43 5.95 15.84
C GLU A 189 -6.90 5.94 14.37
N VAL A 190 -6.05 6.39 13.44
CA VAL A 190 -6.35 6.36 11.99
C VAL A 190 -6.48 4.92 11.51
N ILE A 191 -5.53 4.02 11.87
CA ILE A 191 -5.57 2.60 11.50
C ILE A 191 -6.89 1.96 11.95
N PHE A 192 -7.30 2.14 13.20
CA PHE A 192 -8.53 1.55 13.71
C PHE A 192 -9.78 2.13 13.04
N SER A 193 -9.81 3.44 12.79
CA SER A 193 -10.93 4.10 12.12
C SER A 193 -11.09 3.59 10.69
N ASP A 194 -10.00 3.53 9.93
CA ASP A 194 -9.99 3.05 8.56
C ASP A 194 -10.36 1.57 8.47
N LEU A 195 -9.80 0.71 9.34
CA LEU A 195 -10.12 -0.71 9.31
C LEU A 195 -11.59 -1.00 9.70
N LYS A 196 -12.18 -0.23 10.61
CA LYS A 196 -13.61 -0.34 10.96
C LYS A 196 -14.51 0.09 9.81
N GLN A 197 -14.15 1.16 9.10
CA GLN A 197 -14.85 1.56 7.87
C GLN A 197 -14.75 0.47 6.82
N ALA A 198 -13.54 -0.06 6.59
CA ALA A 198 -13.31 -1.17 5.67
C ALA A 198 -14.16 -2.39 6.02
N GLU A 199 -14.13 -2.85 7.28
CA GLU A 199 -14.92 -3.98 7.75
C GLU A 199 -16.42 -3.80 7.45
N SER A 200 -16.97 -2.60 7.73
CA SER A 200 -18.39 -2.33 7.49
C SER A 200 -18.79 -2.26 6.02
N SER A 201 -17.84 -1.95 5.13
CA SER A 201 -18.07 -1.68 3.71
C SER A 201 -17.75 -2.85 2.78
N LEU A 202 -16.91 -3.79 3.23
CA LEU A 202 -16.43 -4.90 2.41
C LEU A 202 -17.37 -6.11 2.46
N ILE A 203 -17.26 -6.93 1.42
CA ILE A 203 -18.06 -8.15 1.22
C ILE A 203 -17.25 -9.41 1.56
N LEU A 204 -17.92 -10.56 1.66
CA LEU A 204 -17.30 -11.85 1.94
C LEU A 204 -16.47 -12.33 0.75
N LYS A 205 -15.50 -13.23 1.01
CA LYS A 205 -14.60 -13.76 -0.03
C LYS A 205 -15.38 -14.47 -1.14
N SER A 206 -16.36 -15.29 -0.77
CA SER A 206 -17.22 -16.03 -1.70
C SER A 206 -18.13 -15.15 -2.58
N GLU A 207 -18.28 -13.86 -2.25
CA GLU A 207 -19.10 -12.92 -3.02
C GLU A 207 -18.32 -12.24 -4.15
N TYR A 208 -16.99 -12.34 -4.17
CA TYR A 208 -16.17 -11.84 -5.27
C TYR A 208 -16.26 -12.75 -6.50
N ALA A 209 -16.32 -12.13 -7.68
CA ALA A 209 -16.14 -12.85 -8.94
C ALA A 209 -14.72 -13.43 -9.02
N PRO A 210 -14.51 -14.55 -9.74
CA PRO A 210 -13.19 -15.16 -9.89
C PRO A 210 -12.08 -14.20 -10.36
N GLU A 211 -12.41 -13.26 -11.24
CA GLU A 211 -11.49 -12.26 -11.78
C GLU A 211 -11.15 -11.12 -10.80
N GLU A 212 -11.87 -11.06 -9.68
CA GLU A 212 -11.65 -10.08 -8.60
C GLU A 212 -11.08 -10.72 -7.32
N LEU A 213 -10.72 -12.02 -7.37
CA LEU A 213 -9.98 -12.66 -6.28
C LEU A 213 -8.63 -11.94 -6.05
N GLY A 214 -8.22 -11.87 -4.79
CA GLY A 214 -7.08 -11.07 -4.34
C GLY A 214 -7.42 -9.65 -3.88
N ARG A 215 -8.65 -9.16 -4.13
CA ARG A 215 -9.16 -7.94 -3.48
C ARG A 215 -9.34 -8.14 -1.98
N VAL A 216 -9.23 -7.05 -1.22
CA VAL A 216 -9.47 -7.07 0.23
C VAL A 216 -10.91 -7.47 0.51
N THR A 217 -11.10 -8.41 1.42
CA THR A 217 -12.42 -8.90 1.87
C THR A 217 -12.77 -8.36 3.26
N LYS A 218 -14.02 -8.54 3.69
CA LYS A 218 -14.43 -8.29 5.08
C LYS A 218 -13.56 -9.08 6.07
N GLY A 219 -13.29 -10.36 5.78
CA GLY A 219 -12.44 -11.19 6.62
C GLY A 219 -11.01 -10.64 6.75
N ALA A 220 -10.44 -10.10 5.67
CA ALA A 220 -9.14 -9.44 5.71
C ALA A 220 -9.14 -8.22 6.65
N ALA A 221 -10.18 -7.38 6.60
CA ALA A 221 -10.32 -6.25 7.52
C ALA A 221 -10.45 -6.70 8.99
N GLN A 222 -11.25 -7.73 9.27
CA GLN A 222 -11.41 -8.30 10.62
C GLN A 222 -10.10 -8.88 11.16
N ALA A 223 -9.37 -9.66 10.36
CA ALA A 223 -8.06 -10.19 10.73
C ALA A 223 -7.02 -9.08 10.97
N MET A 224 -7.07 -8.03 10.15
CA MET A 224 -6.17 -6.89 10.31
C MET A 224 -6.51 -6.04 11.54
N LEU A 225 -7.79 -5.92 11.92
CA LEU A 225 -8.21 -5.30 13.19
C LEU A 225 -7.63 -6.04 14.38
N LEU A 226 -7.81 -7.37 14.43
CA LEU A 226 -7.19 -8.22 15.45
C LEU A 226 -5.69 -7.93 15.55
N LYS A 227 -4.97 -7.97 14.42
CA LYS A 227 -3.53 -7.77 14.37
C LYS A 227 -3.14 -6.37 14.85
N ALA A 228 -3.83 -5.33 14.40
CA ALA A 228 -3.55 -3.95 14.79
C ALA A 228 -3.75 -3.72 16.29
N TYR A 229 -4.86 -4.22 16.86
CA TYR A 229 -5.15 -4.11 18.28
C TYR A 229 -4.14 -4.88 19.14
N LEU A 230 -3.72 -6.07 18.69
CA LEU A 230 -2.70 -6.85 19.40
C LEU A 230 -1.35 -6.11 19.46
N TYR A 231 -0.90 -5.56 18.33
CA TYR A 231 0.34 -4.80 18.25
C TYR A 231 0.28 -3.52 19.08
N TYR A 232 -0.85 -2.82 19.08
CA TYR A 232 -1.01 -1.61 19.87
C TYR A 232 -1.10 -1.89 21.38
N GLY A 233 -1.76 -2.97 21.77
CA GLY A 233 -1.78 -3.44 23.16
C GLY A 233 -0.37 -3.76 23.67
N ASP A 234 0.45 -4.44 22.84
CA ASP A 234 1.87 -4.66 23.16
C ASP A 234 2.67 -3.36 23.27
N TYR A 235 2.47 -2.41 22.34
CA TYR A 235 3.08 -1.08 22.43
C TYR A 235 2.71 -0.37 23.74
N CYS A 236 1.43 -0.38 24.13
CA CYS A 236 0.95 0.21 25.39
C CYS A 236 1.63 -0.46 26.58
N LYS A 237 1.68 -1.79 26.61
CA LYS A 237 2.34 -2.56 27.67
C LYS A 237 3.81 -2.21 27.81
N ARG A 238 4.56 -2.15 26.69
CA ARG A 238 5.99 -1.84 26.68
C ARG A 238 6.30 -0.40 27.08
N THR A 239 5.40 0.53 26.79
CA THR A 239 5.54 1.96 27.11
C THR A 239 4.98 2.35 28.47
N GLY A 240 4.38 1.40 29.20
CA GLY A 240 3.81 1.62 30.53
C GLY A 240 2.47 2.36 30.52
N ASN A 241 1.71 2.25 29.43
CA ASN A 241 0.33 2.73 29.35
C ASN A 241 -0.62 1.65 29.91
N ASP A 242 -1.45 2.04 30.89
CA ASP A 242 -2.36 1.18 31.64
C ASP A 242 -3.50 0.58 30.77
N ASP A 243 -3.73 1.07 29.56
CA ASP A 243 -4.82 0.62 28.68
C ASP A 243 -4.51 -0.66 27.87
N ALA A 244 -3.32 -1.25 28.03
CA ALA A 244 -2.89 -2.44 27.26
C ALA A 244 -3.90 -3.60 27.32
N ASP A 245 -4.44 -3.89 28.50
CA ASP A 245 -5.43 -4.96 28.70
C ASP A 245 -6.74 -4.71 27.94
N SER A 246 -7.12 -3.44 27.74
CA SER A 246 -8.29 -3.08 26.95
C SER A 246 -8.06 -3.41 25.48
N TYR A 247 -6.88 -3.09 24.93
CA TYR A 247 -6.56 -3.39 23.55
C TYR A 247 -6.38 -4.90 23.29
N TYR A 248 -5.87 -5.67 24.25
CA TYR A 248 -5.87 -7.13 24.13
C TYR A 248 -7.27 -7.74 24.12
N LYS A 249 -8.22 -7.17 24.89
CA LYS A 249 -9.63 -7.60 24.83
C LYS A 249 -10.26 -7.28 23.47
N GLU A 250 -9.99 -6.10 22.91
CA GLU A 250 -10.42 -5.74 21.55
C GLU A 250 -9.84 -6.70 20.51
N ALA A 251 -8.55 -7.04 20.58
CA ALA A 251 -7.93 -8.01 19.69
C ALA A 251 -8.61 -9.38 19.77
N ALA A 252 -8.84 -9.89 20.99
CA ALA A 252 -9.54 -11.14 21.21
C ALA A 252 -10.98 -11.11 20.66
N GLN A 253 -11.68 -9.98 20.83
CA GLN A 253 -13.03 -9.79 20.30
C GLN A 253 -13.05 -9.87 18.78
N TRP A 254 -12.12 -9.20 18.08
CA TRP A 254 -12.02 -9.28 16.62
C TRP A 254 -11.66 -10.69 16.13
N GLY A 255 -10.83 -11.42 16.87
CA GLY A 255 -10.59 -12.85 16.58
C GLY A 255 -11.83 -13.71 16.72
N GLN A 256 -12.65 -13.49 17.75
CA GLN A 256 -13.93 -14.18 17.90
C GLN A 256 -14.92 -13.80 16.78
N THR A 257 -14.96 -12.53 16.39
CA THR A 257 -15.76 -12.06 15.26
C THR A 257 -15.35 -12.75 13.97
N PHE A 258 -14.05 -12.76 13.64
CA PHE A 258 -13.52 -13.45 12.46
C PHE A 258 -13.89 -14.93 12.45
N MET A 259 -13.62 -15.64 13.55
CA MET A 259 -13.92 -17.08 13.66
C MET A 259 -15.41 -17.40 13.54
N LYS A 260 -16.29 -16.46 13.91
CA LYS A 260 -17.74 -16.63 13.83
C LYS A 260 -18.28 -16.29 12.45
N GLU A 261 -17.88 -15.16 11.90
CA GLU A 261 -18.45 -14.58 10.68
C GLU A 261 -17.79 -15.10 9.40
N GLN A 262 -16.54 -15.56 9.48
CA GLN A 262 -15.75 -15.99 8.33
C GLN A 262 -15.52 -17.51 8.30
N ALA A 263 -16.24 -18.27 9.14
CA ALA A 263 -16.10 -19.72 9.26
C ALA A 263 -16.40 -20.50 7.96
N SER A 264 -17.20 -19.94 7.05
CA SER A 264 -17.49 -20.50 5.73
C SER A 264 -16.51 -20.03 4.64
N GLU A 265 -15.71 -19.00 4.93
CA GLU A 265 -14.88 -18.32 3.93
C GLU A 265 -13.43 -18.81 3.97
N TYR A 266 -12.94 -19.22 5.15
CA TYR A 266 -11.55 -19.62 5.36
C TYR A 266 -11.44 -20.92 6.14
N SER A 267 -10.44 -21.73 5.77
CA SER A 267 -10.02 -22.90 6.53
C SER A 267 -8.55 -23.19 6.29
N LEU A 268 -7.88 -23.74 7.30
CA LEU A 268 -6.50 -24.21 7.15
C LEU A 268 -6.39 -25.20 5.98
N CYS A 269 -5.33 -25.05 5.19
CA CYS A 269 -5.01 -26.03 4.16
C CYS A 269 -4.75 -27.40 4.80
N SER A 270 -5.23 -28.49 4.18
CA SER A 270 -4.97 -29.84 4.69
C SER A 270 -3.49 -30.23 4.64
N ASN A 271 -2.74 -29.60 3.73
CA ASN A 271 -1.31 -29.71 3.62
C ASN A 271 -0.72 -28.30 3.62
N TYR A 272 0.17 -28.01 4.58
CA TYR A 272 0.79 -26.70 4.75
C TYR A 272 1.56 -26.25 3.49
N ALA A 273 2.20 -27.19 2.79
CA ALA A 273 2.99 -26.88 1.60
C ALA A 273 2.16 -26.25 0.46
N ASP A 274 0.85 -26.51 0.41
CA ASP A 274 -0.02 -26.03 -0.65
C ASP A 274 -0.12 -24.49 -0.65
N ASN A 275 0.04 -23.84 0.51
CA ASN A 275 0.09 -22.38 0.65
C ASN A 275 1.24 -21.72 -0.15
N PHE A 276 2.25 -22.49 -0.58
CA PHE A 276 3.43 -21.98 -1.27
C PHE A 276 3.53 -22.49 -2.72
N THR A 277 2.41 -22.94 -3.28
CA THR A 277 2.29 -23.41 -4.67
C THR A 277 1.44 -22.46 -5.50
N LEU A 278 1.61 -22.47 -6.84
CA LEU A 278 0.77 -21.67 -7.73
C LEU A 278 -0.69 -22.15 -7.69
N GLU A 279 -0.91 -23.45 -7.54
CA GLU A 279 -2.25 -24.04 -7.45
C GLU A 279 -2.98 -23.67 -6.15
N GLY A 280 -2.24 -23.28 -5.09
CA GLY A 280 -2.79 -22.88 -3.80
C GLY A 280 -3.07 -21.38 -3.64
N GLU A 281 -2.73 -20.56 -4.64
CA GLU A 281 -3.01 -19.12 -4.64
C GLU A 281 -4.50 -18.84 -4.39
N ASN A 282 -4.78 -17.81 -3.60
CA ASN A 282 -6.11 -17.40 -3.17
C ASN A 282 -6.93 -18.53 -2.48
N GLY A 283 -6.26 -19.58 -2.00
CA GLY A 283 -6.85 -20.76 -1.36
C GLY A 283 -7.58 -20.47 -0.05
N SER A 284 -8.09 -21.53 0.61
CA SER A 284 -8.91 -21.38 1.82
C SER A 284 -8.17 -20.75 3.00
N ASP A 285 -6.85 -20.89 3.07
CA ASP A 285 -6.01 -20.32 4.14
C ASP A 285 -5.56 -18.88 3.84
N SER A 286 -5.74 -18.43 2.59
CA SER A 286 -5.34 -17.10 2.14
C SER A 286 -6.40 -16.05 2.52
N VAL A 287 -6.16 -15.36 3.63
CA VAL A 287 -7.00 -14.25 4.12
C VAL A 287 -6.82 -12.99 3.28
N PHE A 288 -5.56 -12.63 3.01
CA PHE A 288 -5.17 -11.58 2.10
C PHE A 288 -3.74 -11.83 1.63
N GLU A 289 -3.51 -11.82 0.32
CA GLU A 289 -2.21 -12.03 -0.28
C GLU A 289 -1.97 -11.04 -1.42
N VAL A 290 -0.71 -10.65 -1.61
CA VAL A 290 -0.32 -9.75 -2.69
C VAL A 290 -0.31 -10.53 -4.00
N GLN A 291 -1.12 -10.09 -4.95
CA GLN A 291 -1.22 -10.73 -6.26
C GLN A 291 -0.02 -10.36 -7.12
N TYR A 292 0.76 -11.36 -7.52
CA TYR A 292 1.82 -11.23 -8.51
C TYR A 292 1.41 -11.89 -9.82
N MET A 293 2.05 -11.52 -10.92
CA MET A 293 1.89 -12.19 -12.20
C MET A 293 3.24 -12.46 -12.85
N SER A 294 3.31 -13.56 -13.60
CA SER A 294 4.47 -13.84 -14.45
C SER A 294 4.49 -12.89 -15.64
N GLU A 295 5.48 -12.00 -15.71
CA GLU A 295 5.65 -11.05 -16.80
C GLU A 295 7.10 -11.05 -17.29
N GLY A 296 7.29 -10.99 -18.62
CA GLY A 296 8.59 -11.11 -19.27
C GLY A 296 9.45 -9.85 -19.27
N THR A 297 8.93 -8.73 -18.76
CA THR A 297 9.62 -7.42 -18.73
C THR A 297 9.62 -6.82 -17.33
N PRO A 298 10.34 -7.43 -16.37
CA PRO A 298 10.48 -6.84 -15.05
C PRO A 298 11.28 -5.54 -15.15
N ASP A 299 10.75 -4.50 -14.53
CA ASP A 299 11.51 -3.29 -14.23
C ASP A 299 12.34 -3.57 -12.95
N TYR A 300 13.67 -3.50 -13.04
CA TYR A 300 14.58 -3.75 -11.91
C TYR A 300 14.57 -2.63 -10.86
N GLY A 301 13.39 -2.08 -10.55
CA GLY A 301 13.21 -1.01 -9.60
C GLY A 301 13.50 0.38 -10.15
N GLU A 302 13.51 0.57 -11.47
CA GLU A 302 13.72 1.88 -12.11
C GLU A 302 12.47 2.78 -12.05
N GLY A 303 11.37 2.31 -11.44
CA GLY A 303 10.19 3.13 -11.16
C GLY A 303 9.28 3.36 -12.36
N ASN A 304 9.46 2.58 -13.43
CA ASN A 304 8.61 2.57 -14.62
C ASN A 304 7.27 1.82 -14.38
N GLY A 305 7.12 1.15 -13.23
CA GLY A 305 5.83 0.56 -12.80
C GLY A 305 5.46 -0.75 -13.50
N PHE A 306 6.41 -1.40 -14.18
CA PHE A 306 6.18 -2.64 -14.93
C PHE A 306 6.46 -3.92 -14.14
N SER A 307 7.07 -3.84 -12.96
CA SER A 307 7.29 -5.04 -12.15
C SER A 307 6.02 -5.45 -11.43
N ARG A 308 5.33 -6.41 -12.05
CA ARG A 308 4.15 -7.08 -11.52
C ARG A 308 4.45 -8.52 -11.06
N GLY A 309 5.68 -8.99 -11.28
CA GLY A 309 6.19 -10.25 -10.74
C GLY A 309 6.96 -10.06 -9.44
N THR A 310 7.25 -11.17 -8.77
CA THR A 310 8.02 -11.17 -7.53
C THR A 310 9.53 -11.34 -7.77
N PHE A 311 10.35 -10.48 -7.16
CA PHE A 311 11.80 -10.64 -7.08
C PHE A 311 12.24 -11.51 -5.91
N THR A 312 11.35 -11.72 -4.93
CA THR A 312 11.64 -12.54 -3.74
C THR A 312 12.13 -13.94 -4.14
N THR A 313 11.54 -14.57 -5.16
CA THR A 313 11.95 -15.92 -5.61
C THR A 313 13.40 -16.00 -6.10
N ILE A 314 13.89 -15.00 -6.86
CA ILE A 314 15.28 -14.98 -7.34
C ILE A 314 16.24 -14.52 -6.25
N LEU A 315 15.80 -13.60 -5.38
CA LEU A 315 16.57 -13.10 -4.25
C LEU A 315 16.96 -14.23 -3.30
N ILE A 316 16.00 -15.04 -2.86
CA ILE A 316 16.23 -16.03 -1.79
C ILE A 316 16.77 -17.38 -2.29
N ARG A 317 16.59 -17.69 -3.58
CA ARG A 317 17.01 -18.99 -4.12
C ARG A 317 18.53 -19.17 -4.04
N SER A 318 18.96 -20.41 -3.78
CA SER A 318 20.37 -20.79 -3.71
C SER A 318 21.18 -20.33 -4.91
N ARG A 319 22.39 -19.82 -4.66
CA ARG A 319 23.38 -19.49 -5.70
C ARG A 319 23.99 -20.72 -6.37
N SER A 320 23.73 -21.92 -5.84
CA SER A 320 24.29 -23.17 -6.36
C SER A 320 23.82 -23.43 -7.80
N GLN A 321 24.76 -23.82 -8.66
CA GLN A 321 24.49 -24.25 -10.03
C GLN A 321 23.81 -25.64 -10.07
N TRP A 322 23.80 -26.37 -8.95
CA TRP A 322 23.17 -27.69 -8.84
C TRP A 322 21.68 -27.67 -9.16
N PHE A 323 20.98 -26.58 -8.85
CA PHE A 323 19.53 -26.47 -9.01
C PHE A 323 19.06 -26.06 -10.41
N ASN A 324 19.97 -26.03 -11.40
CA ASN A 324 19.71 -25.68 -12.82
C ASN A 324 19.21 -24.23 -13.07
N VAL A 325 18.67 -23.55 -12.05
CA VAL A 325 18.29 -22.14 -12.04
C VAL A 325 18.76 -21.53 -10.73
N SER A 326 19.92 -20.87 -10.74
CA SER A 326 20.48 -20.24 -9.54
C SER A 326 19.77 -18.92 -9.20
N GLY A 327 19.67 -18.63 -7.90
CA GLY A 327 19.28 -17.32 -7.38
C GLY A 327 20.46 -16.53 -6.83
N TRP A 328 20.16 -15.53 -6.00
CA TRP A 328 21.13 -14.63 -5.40
C TRP A 328 21.49 -14.98 -3.95
N GLY A 329 20.76 -15.92 -3.33
CA GLY A 329 21.05 -16.48 -2.01
C GLY A 329 20.96 -15.49 -0.87
N PHE A 330 19.98 -14.58 -0.88
CA PHE A 330 19.63 -13.77 0.27
C PHE A 330 18.70 -14.53 1.23
N ASN A 331 18.49 -14.00 2.43
CA ASN A 331 17.55 -14.53 3.43
C ASN A 331 17.80 -15.99 3.81
N HIS A 332 19.01 -16.28 4.29
CA HIS A 332 19.44 -17.63 4.65
C HIS A 332 18.94 -18.01 6.04
N PRO A 333 18.13 -19.07 6.19
CA PRO A 333 17.70 -19.56 7.51
C PRO A 333 18.89 -19.81 8.43
N THR A 334 18.77 -19.41 9.70
CA THR A 334 19.79 -19.70 10.71
C THR A 334 19.69 -21.15 11.19
N GLN A 335 20.79 -21.66 11.76
CA GLN A 335 20.74 -22.92 12.48
C GLN A 335 19.79 -22.85 13.68
N ASN A 336 19.69 -21.68 14.33
CA ASN A 336 18.78 -21.51 15.45
C ASN A 336 17.33 -21.72 15.02
N LEU A 337 16.88 -21.10 13.92
CA LEU A 337 15.55 -21.35 13.38
C LEU A 337 15.32 -22.83 13.07
N TYR A 338 16.29 -23.51 12.45
CA TYR A 338 16.19 -24.95 12.19
C TYR A 338 16.03 -25.76 13.48
N ASP A 339 16.75 -25.40 14.54
CA ASP A 339 16.72 -26.09 15.82
C ASP A 339 15.43 -25.82 16.63
N GLU A 340 14.60 -24.85 16.24
CA GLU A 340 13.28 -24.60 16.86
C GLU A 340 12.21 -25.62 16.40
N PHE A 341 12.43 -26.33 15.29
CA PHE A 341 11.49 -27.35 14.82
C PHE A 341 11.54 -28.60 15.71
N GLU A 342 10.37 -29.13 16.05
CA GLU A 342 10.26 -30.34 16.87
C GLU A 342 10.67 -31.61 16.08
N ASP A 343 11.03 -32.68 16.78
CA ASP A 343 11.32 -33.96 16.15
C ASP A 343 10.10 -34.47 15.36
N ASN A 344 10.27 -34.66 14.04
CA ASN A 344 9.25 -35.10 13.07
C ASN A 344 8.22 -34.03 12.66
N ASP A 345 8.57 -32.74 12.76
CA ASP A 345 7.84 -31.66 12.07
C ASP A 345 7.92 -31.81 10.54
#